data_AF-A0A2H0Q2L9-F1
#
_entry.id   AF-A0A2H0Q2L9-F1
#
_cell.length_a   1.000
_cell.length_b   1.000
_cell.length_c   1.000
_cell.angle_alpha   90.00
_cell.angle_beta   90.00
_cell.angle_gamma   90.00
#
_symmetry.space_group_name_H-M   'P 1'
#
loop_
_entity.id
_entity.type
_entity.pdbx_description
1 polymer ?
#
loop_
_entity_poly.entity_id
_entity_poly.type
_entity_poly.pdbx_seq_one_letter_code
_entity_poly.pdbx_strand_id
1 'polypeptide(L)'
;MILELEKEKISARFSLQLDLNYSPISRYEQIPKEDQEDLISGDAAFFAISVEANCFGEVYHFVSQGMIMSLDEEDREEEFEAFVRSEGGLFDDIITRLKVWTNEIGDKPRWSK
;
A
#
# COMPACT_ATOMS: atom_id res chain seq x y z
N MET A 1 7.38 -6.20 -8.43
CA MET A 1 6.36 -5.67 -9.37
C MET A 1 6.19 -4.18 -9.14
N ILE A 2 5.92 -3.39 -10.18
CA ILE A 2 5.75 -1.94 -10.08
C ILE A 2 4.48 -1.53 -10.83
N LEU A 3 3.67 -0.68 -10.20
CA LEU A 3 2.50 -0.05 -10.81
C LEU A 3 2.63 1.47 -10.67
N GLU A 4 2.43 2.20 -11.77
CA GLU A 4 2.49 3.66 -11.80
C GLU A 4 1.12 4.22 -12.19
N LEU A 5 0.61 5.14 -11.38
CA LEU A 5 -0.71 5.74 -11.58
C LEU A 5 -0.62 7.26 -11.43
N GLU A 6 -1.53 7.95 -12.12
CA GLU A 6 -1.71 9.39 -12.00
C GLU A 6 -3.19 9.72 -11.83
N LYS A 7 -3.51 10.58 -10.86
CA LYS A 7 -4.86 11.08 -10.62
C LYS A 7 -4.75 12.42 -9.90
N GLU A 8 -5.55 13.40 -10.32
CA GLU A 8 -5.65 14.71 -9.67
C GLU A 8 -4.31 15.47 -9.48
N LYS A 9 -3.40 15.38 -10.46
CA LYS A 9 -2.03 15.95 -10.42
C LYS A 9 -1.11 15.34 -9.37
N ILE A 10 -1.46 14.16 -8.87
CA ILE A 10 -0.62 13.32 -8.04
C ILE A 10 -0.23 12.11 -8.89
N SER A 11 1.07 11.90 -9.08
CA SER A 11 1.59 10.65 -9.64
C SER A 11 2.14 9.79 -8.51
N ALA A 12 1.93 8.48 -8.57
CA ALA A 12 2.39 7.57 -7.56
C ALA A 12 2.95 6.29 -8.19
N ARG A 13 4.10 5.87 -7.71
CA ARG A 13 4.75 4.61 -8.04
C ARG A 13 4.64 3.66 -6.85
N PHE A 14 3.92 2.57 -7.06
CA PHE A 14 3.71 1.50 -6.09
C PHE A 14 4.66 0.35 -6.40
N SER A 15 5.47 -0.05 -5.43
CA SER A 15 6.44 -1.14 -5.56
C SER A 15 6.10 -2.25 -4.58
N LEU A 16 5.71 -3.41 -5.12
CA LEU A 16 5.46 -4.62 -4.35
C LEU A 16 6.76 -5.43 -4.21
N GLN A 17 7.13 -5.74 -2.97
CA GLN A 17 8.35 -6.46 -2.62
C GLN A 17 8.04 -7.56 -1.60
N LEU A 18 8.65 -8.73 -1.78
CA LEU A 18 8.58 -9.82 -0.80
C LEU A 18 9.20 -9.34 0.52
N ASP A 19 8.43 -9.39 1.60
CA ASP A 19 8.88 -8.98 2.92
C ASP A 19 9.33 -10.20 3.74
N LEU A 20 10.63 -10.46 3.68
CA LEU A 20 11.28 -11.53 4.43
C LEU A 20 11.47 -11.19 5.92
N ASN A 21 11.30 -9.92 6.30
CA ASN A 21 11.53 -9.42 7.65
C ASN A 21 10.24 -9.27 8.45
N TYR A 22 9.07 -9.41 7.81
CA TYR A 22 7.79 -9.39 8.49
C TYR A 22 7.70 -10.60 9.43
N SER A 23 7.97 -10.36 10.72
CA SER A 23 7.96 -11.41 11.74
C SER A 23 6.51 -11.83 12.04
N PRO A 24 6.09 -13.06 11.68
CA PRO A 24 4.69 -13.47 11.76
C PRO A 24 4.19 -13.65 13.20
N ILE A 25 5.09 -13.81 14.17
CA ILE A 25 4.75 -14.47 15.45
C ILE A 25 3.66 -13.74 16.25
N SER A 26 3.59 -12.40 16.19
CA SER A 26 2.61 -11.65 16.99
C SER A 26 1.25 -11.47 16.33
N ARG A 27 1.13 -11.73 15.02
CA ARG A 27 -0.11 -11.51 14.25
C ARG A 27 -0.59 -12.75 13.50
N TYR A 28 0.19 -13.83 13.45
CA TYR A 28 -0.17 -15.05 12.73
C TYR A 28 -1.53 -15.61 13.18
N GLU A 29 -1.79 -15.64 14.49
CA GLU A 29 -3.06 -16.10 15.05
C GLU A 29 -4.26 -15.20 14.69
N GLN A 30 -4.02 -13.99 14.17
CA GLN A 30 -5.05 -13.03 13.75
C GLN A 30 -5.33 -13.08 12.24
N ILE A 31 -4.51 -13.82 11.48
CA ILE A 31 -4.69 -14.02 10.04
C ILE A 31 -5.86 -15.00 9.83
N PRO A 32 -6.69 -14.84 8.78
CA PRO A 32 -7.67 -15.86 8.38
C PRO A 32 -7.04 -17.24 8.23
N LYS A 33 -7.79 -18.31 8.53
CA LYS A 33 -7.24 -19.68 8.47
C LYS A 33 -6.81 -20.09 7.06
N GLU A 34 -7.51 -19.62 6.03
CA GLU A 34 -7.20 -19.90 4.63
C GLU A 34 -5.79 -19.35 4.29
N ASP A 35 -5.56 -18.05 4.51
CA ASP A 35 -4.25 -17.43 4.34
C ASP A 35 -3.14 -18.07 5.23
N GLN A 36 -3.49 -18.56 6.43
CA GLN A 36 -2.53 -19.30 7.29
C GLN A 36 -2.09 -20.62 6.66
N GLU A 37 -3.02 -21.36 6.06
CA GLU A 37 -2.76 -22.63 5.38
C GLU A 37 -1.90 -22.39 4.13
N ASP A 38 -2.20 -21.35 3.35
CA ASP A 38 -1.43 -20.96 2.15
C ASP A 38 0.00 -20.51 2.49
N LEU A 39 0.19 -19.83 3.63
CA LEU A 39 1.52 -19.50 4.14
C LEU A 39 2.30 -20.73 4.59
N ILE A 40 1.64 -21.74 5.16
CA ILE A 40 2.28 -22.99 5.59
C ILE A 40 2.66 -23.86 4.39
N SER A 41 1.76 -23.97 3.41
CA SER A 41 2.01 -24.74 2.18
C SER A 41 3.12 -24.12 1.33
N GLY A 42 3.33 -22.81 1.48
CA GLY A 42 4.29 -22.04 0.71
C GLY A 42 3.71 -21.54 -0.61
N ASP A 43 2.39 -21.53 -0.74
CA ASP A 43 1.68 -21.01 -1.91
C ASP A 43 1.50 -19.48 -1.84
N ALA A 44 1.55 -18.90 -0.64
CA ALA A 44 1.49 -17.46 -0.41
C ALA A 44 2.68 -16.93 0.41
N ALA A 45 2.91 -15.61 0.35
CA ALA A 45 3.91 -14.94 1.17
C ALA A 45 3.49 -13.51 1.55
N PHE A 46 4.21 -12.92 2.50
CA PHE A 46 4.03 -11.51 2.86
C PHE A 46 4.75 -10.60 1.87
N PHE A 47 4.04 -9.59 1.38
CA PHE A 47 4.58 -8.55 0.53
C PHE A 47 4.36 -7.17 1.16
N ALA A 48 5.38 -6.33 1.13
CA ALA A 48 5.28 -4.93 1.49
C ALA A 48 5.05 -4.09 0.22
N ILE A 49 4.23 -3.05 0.35
CA ILE A 49 4.02 -2.05 -0.71
C ILE A 49 4.70 -0.75 -0.28
N SER A 50 5.73 -0.37 -1.02
CA SER A 50 6.35 0.95 -0.91
C SER A 50 5.74 1.88 -1.95
N VAL A 51 5.35 3.08 -1.55
CA VAL A 51 4.76 4.09 -2.42
C VAL A 51 5.67 5.31 -2.46
N GLU A 52 6.00 5.74 -3.66
CA GLU A 52 6.62 7.04 -3.93
C GLU A 52 5.59 7.88 -4.67
N ALA A 53 5.12 8.97 -4.06
CA ALA A 53 4.13 9.86 -4.65
C ALA A 53 4.72 11.25 -4.89
N ASN A 54 4.50 11.80 -6.08
CA ASN A 54 4.85 13.15 -6.43
C ASN A 54 3.61 14.04 -6.44
N CYS A 55 3.68 15.17 -5.73
CA CYS A 55 2.64 16.18 -5.73
C CYS A 55 3.30 17.57 -5.76
N PHE A 56 2.93 18.39 -6.74
CA PHE A 56 3.45 19.76 -6.91
C PHE A 56 5.00 19.88 -6.94
N GLY A 57 5.70 18.85 -7.42
CA GLY A 57 7.17 18.84 -7.49
C GLY A 57 7.87 18.34 -6.22
N GLU A 58 7.12 17.98 -5.19
CA GLU A 58 7.64 17.34 -3.98
C GLU A 58 7.38 15.83 -4.01
N VAL A 59 8.32 15.05 -3.46
CA VAL A 59 8.25 13.59 -3.40
C VAL A 59 7.99 13.14 -1.97
N TYR A 60 7.01 12.25 -1.80
CA TYR A 60 6.55 11.71 -0.54
C TYR A 60 6.66 10.20 -0.55
N HIS A 61 7.13 9.61 0.54
CA HIS A 61 7.30 8.17 0.67
C HIS A 61 6.35 7.60 1.72
N PHE A 62 5.68 6.50 1.37
CA PHE A 62 4.78 5.76 2.26
C PHE A 62 5.11 4.27 2.22
N VAL A 63 4.84 3.60 3.33
CA VAL A 63 4.88 2.14 3.42
C VAL A 63 3.49 1.68 3.86
N SER A 64 2.84 0.86 3.03
CA SER A 64 1.57 0.24 3.39
C SER A 64 1.78 -0.87 4.41
N GLN A 65 0.73 -1.20 5.16
CA GLN A 65 0.70 -2.49 5.85
C GLN A 65 0.83 -3.58 4.78
N GLY A 66 1.72 -4.55 5.00
CA GLY A 66 1.96 -5.62 4.04
C GLY A 66 0.72 -6.46 3.80
N MET A 67 0.68 -7.13 2.65
CA MET A 67 -0.39 -8.02 2.21
C MET A 67 0.12 -9.45 2.13
N ILE A 68 -0.75 -10.41 2.41
CA ILE A 68 -0.50 -11.82 2.07
C ILE A 68 -1.04 -12.00 0.65
N MET A 69 -0.19 -12.51 -0.25
CA MET A 69 -0.55 -12.68 -1.66
C MET A 69 0.06 -13.97 -2.18
N SER A 70 -0.53 -14.50 -3.25
CA SER A 70 -0.03 -15.69 -3.95
C SER A 70 1.42 -15.50 -4.42
N LEU A 71 2.17 -16.60 -4.43
CA LEU A 71 3.47 -16.65 -5.11
C LEU A 71 3.33 -16.80 -6.63
N ASP A 72 2.17 -17.23 -7.12
CA ASP A 72 1.82 -17.16 -8.53
C ASP A 72 1.88 -15.71 -9.02
N GLU A 73 2.50 -15.49 -10.19
CA GLU A 73 2.76 -14.14 -10.67
C GLU A 73 1.51 -13.48 -11.28
N GLU A 74 0.66 -14.25 -11.94
CA GLU A 74 -0.56 -13.75 -12.61
C GLU A 74 -1.59 -13.35 -11.55
N ASP A 75 -1.87 -14.25 -10.59
CA ASP A 75 -2.79 -13.97 -9.49
C ASP A 75 -2.32 -12.77 -8.66
N ARG A 76 -1.02 -12.72 -8.34
CA ARG A 76 -0.44 -11.62 -7.55
C ARG A 76 -0.52 -10.28 -8.28
N GLU A 77 -0.36 -10.25 -9.59
CA GLU A 77 -0.49 -9.02 -10.38
C GLU A 77 -1.90 -8.48 -10.33
N GLU A 78 -2.90 -9.35 -10.54
CA GLU A 78 -4.31 -8.98 -10.50
C GLU A 78 -4.72 -8.48 -9.12
N GLU A 79 -4.35 -9.21 -8.05
CA GLU A 79 -4.64 -8.81 -6.67
C GLU A 79 -3.98 -7.47 -6.31
N PHE A 80 -2.73 -7.26 -6.73
CA PHE A 80 -1.99 -6.02 -6.46
C PHE A 80 -2.63 -4.84 -7.18
N GLU A 81 -2.95 -4.99 -8.46
CA GLU A 81 -3.59 -3.94 -9.25
C GLU A 81 -4.98 -3.61 -8.69
N ALA A 82 -5.78 -4.62 -8.34
CA ALA A 82 -7.10 -4.44 -7.74
C ALA A 82 -7.02 -3.67 -6.40
N PHE A 83 -6.09 -4.05 -5.52
CA PHE A 83 -5.89 -3.36 -4.24
C PHE A 83 -5.49 -1.89 -4.41
N VAL A 84 -4.61 -1.60 -5.37
CA VAL A 84 -4.15 -0.22 -5.62
C VAL A 84 -5.24 0.63 -6.29
N ARG A 85 -5.96 0.09 -7.27
CA ARG A 85 -6.90 0.85 -8.12
C ARG A 85 -8.35 0.87 -7.64
N SER A 86 -8.72 -0.02 -6.72
CA SER A 86 -10.09 -0.07 -6.19
C SER A 86 -10.56 1.28 -5.67
N GLU A 87 -11.86 1.54 -5.76
CA GLU A 87 -12.47 2.72 -5.16
C GLU A 87 -12.30 2.65 -3.64
N GLY A 88 -11.66 3.68 -3.05
CA GLY A 88 -11.25 3.64 -1.65
C GLY A 88 -10.05 2.72 -1.37
N GLY A 89 -9.36 2.26 -2.41
CA GLY A 89 -8.13 1.49 -2.33
C GLY A 89 -6.91 2.34 -2.00
N LEU A 90 -5.73 1.75 -2.14
CA LEU A 90 -4.49 2.38 -1.68
C LEU A 90 -4.20 3.72 -2.37
N PHE A 91 -4.50 3.86 -3.66
CA PHE A 91 -4.21 5.14 -4.34
C PHE A 91 -5.09 6.28 -3.85
N ASP A 92 -6.38 6.03 -3.61
CA ASP A 92 -7.30 7.02 -3.05
C ASP A 92 -6.90 7.44 -1.62
N ASP A 93 -6.40 6.49 -0.83
CA ASP A 93 -5.83 6.74 0.50
C ASP A 93 -4.60 7.66 0.43
N ILE A 94 -3.69 7.41 -0.52
CA ILE A 94 -2.50 8.26 -0.73
C ILE A 94 -2.89 9.66 -1.15
N ILE A 95 -3.83 9.80 -2.09
CA ILE A 95 -4.37 11.09 -2.53
C ILE A 95 -4.97 11.84 -1.34
N THR A 96 -5.76 11.16 -0.52
CA THR A 96 -6.39 11.76 0.66
C THR A 96 -5.35 12.25 1.66
N ARG A 97 -4.33 11.44 1.98
CA ARG A 97 -3.24 11.82 2.88
C ARG A 97 -2.47 13.04 2.38
N LEU A 98 -2.11 13.05 1.09
CA LEU A 98 -1.40 14.17 0.47
C LEU A 98 -2.23 15.45 0.47
N LYS A 99 -3.53 15.38 0.17
CA LYS A 99 -4.43 16.53 0.26
C LYS A 99 -4.53 17.08 1.68
N VAL A 100 -4.58 16.22 2.70
CA VAL A 100 -4.60 16.67 4.10
C VAL A 100 -3.30 17.40 4.43
N TRP A 101 -2.14 16.80 4.15
CA TRP A 101 -0.85 17.44 4.42
C TRP A 101 -0.63 18.74 3.67
N THR A 102 -0.94 18.79 2.37
CA THR A 102 -0.77 20.02 1.57
C THR A 102 -1.73 21.13 2.01
N ASN A 103 -2.94 20.81 2.46
CA ASN A 103 -3.86 21.80 3.04
C ASN A 103 -3.40 22.32 4.42
N GLU A 104 -2.68 21.51 5.20
CA GLU A 104 -2.13 21.94 6.50
C GLU A 104 -0.92 22.88 6.37
N ILE A 105 -0.15 22.76 5.28
CA ILE A 105 1.00 23.62 4.99
C ILE A 105 0.56 24.97 4.37
N GLY A 106 -0.66 25.04 3.83
CA GLY A 106 -1.13 26.14 2.97
C GLY A 106 -1.73 27.38 3.65
N ASP A 107 -2.37 27.30 4.82
CA ASP A 107 -2.86 28.51 5.51
C ASP A 107 -3.28 28.26 6.98
N LYS A 108 -2.33 28.41 7.91
CA LYS A 108 -2.46 28.39 9.39
C LYS A 108 -3.03 27.08 10.02
N PRO A 109 -2.50 26.66 11.19
CA PRO A 109 -3.08 25.55 11.93
C PRO A 109 -4.49 25.93 12.43
N ARG A 110 -5.52 25.18 11.99
CA ARG A 110 -6.84 25.19 12.62
C ARG A 110 -6.85 24.32 13.88
N TRP A 111 -6.04 24.69 14.86
CA TRP A 111 -6.27 24.31 16.25
C TRP A 111 -6.41 25.60 17.05
N SER A 112 -7.57 26.24 16.89
CA SER A 112 -8.06 27.22 17.84
C SER A 112 -9.51 26.89 18.17
N LYS A 113 -9.69 26.04 19.16
CA LYS A 113 -10.55 26.30 20.33
C LYS A 113 -10.12 25.40 21.48
#